data_AF-A0A0M9UD08-F1
#
_entry.id   AF-A0A0M9UD08-F1
#
_cell.length_a   1.000
_cell.length_b   1.000
_cell.length_c   1.000
_cell.angle_alpha   90.00
_cell.angle_beta   90.00
_cell.angle_gamma   90.00
#
_symmetry.space_group_name_H-M   'P 1'
#
loop_
_entity.id
_entity.type
_entity.pdbx_description
1 polymer ?
#
loop_
_entity_poly.entity_id
_entity_poly.type
_entity_poly.pdbx_seq_one_letter_code
_entity_poly.pdbx_strand_id
1 'polypeptide(L)'
;MPGGFGMASLHLGDVVVGAAAVVNPVGDVVDADGRILAGARAPDGRWLAEEDPLRRFRVPPLPGTNTTLVVVATNAALDKLTCYRLAQRAHDGMALAVRYAHGPHDGDTAFVLAAGEAVMDVNTLGNAVVEVVAEAIRAAVRKQTPHTST
;
A
#
# COMPACT_ATOMS: atom_id res chain seq x y z
N MET A 1 14.28 -2.09 -7.29
CA MET A 1 13.39 -1.90 -8.46
C MET A 1 12.78 -0.50 -8.37
N PRO A 2 12.43 0.15 -9.49
CA PRO A 2 11.72 1.42 -9.42
C PRO A 2 10.41 1.24 -8.61
N GLY A 3 10.04 2.26 -7.83
CA GLY A 3 8.72 2.33 -7.21
C GLY A 3 7.61 2.49 -8.25
N GLY A 4 6.35 2.47 -7.83
CA GLY A 4 5.20 2.51 -8.73
C GLY A 4 4.07 3.42 -8.27
N PHE A 5 3.15 3.72 -9.18
CA PHE A 5 1.87 4.35 -8.86
C PHE A 5 0.73 3.38 -9.19
N GLY A 6 -0.20 3.19 -8.25
CA GLY A 6 -1.33 2.29 -8.41
C GLY A 6 -2.61 2.84 -7.82
N MET A 7 -3.74 2.33 -8.30
CA MET A 7 -5.07 2.72 -7.85
C MET A 7 -5.99 1.51 -7.82
N ALA A 8 -6.95 1.52 -6.91
CA ALA A 8 -8.02 0.54 -6.82
C ALA A 8 -9.28 1.20 -6.24
N SER A 9 -10.46 0.63 -6.50
CA SER A 9 -11.72 1.08 -5.92
C SER A 9 -12.71 -0.06 -5.71
N LEU A 10 -13.65 0.16 -4.81
CA LEU A 10 -14.78 -0.72 -4.52
C LEU A 10 -16.07 0.09 -4.45
N HIS A 11 -17.15 -0.47 -4.97
CA HIS A 11 -18.51 0.03 -4.84
C HIS A 11 -19.26 -0.79 -3.80
N LEU A 12 -19.90 -0.12 -2.85
CA LEU A 12 -20.66 -0.68 -1.73
C LEU A 12 -22.03 0.01 -1.68
N GLY A 13 -22.94 -0.42 -2.54
CA GLY A 13 -24.21 0.29 -2.76
C GLY A 13 -23.95 1.70 -3.29
N ASP A 14 -24.46 2.71 -2.59
CA ASP A 14 -24.31 4.13 -2.94
C ASP A 14 -22.95 4.72 -2.52
N VAL A 15 -22.14 3.97 -1.75
CA VAL A 15 -20.79 4.40 -1.37
C VAL A 15 -19.75 3.84 -2.32
N VAL A 16 -18.85 4.71 -2.77
CA VAL A 16 -17.59 4.33 -3.43
C VAL A 16 -16.44 4.66 -2.51
N VAL A 17 -15.48 3.75 -2.41
CA VAL A 17 -14.19 4.00 -1.78
C VAL A 17 -13.08 3.60 -2.74
N GLY A 18 -12.10 4.48 -2.91
CA GLY A 18 -10.94 4.25 -3.74
C GLY A 18 -9.66 4.63 -3.02
N ALA A 19 -8.56 4.03 -3.45
CA ALA A 19 -7.22 4.36 -2.99
C ALA A 19 -6.29 4.62 -4.17
N ALA A 20 -5.37 5.55 -4.00
CA ALA A 20 -4.22 5.77 -4.85
C ALA A 20 -2.95 5.67 -4.00
N ALA A 21 -1.93 4.99 -4.52
CA ALA A 21 -0.70 4.71 -3.80
C ALA A 21 0.53 5.03 -4.64
N VAL A 22 1.50 5.74 -4.06
CA VAL A 22 2.88 5.83 -4.54
C VAL A 22 3.71 4.88 -3.69
N VAL A 23 4.30 3.88 -4.33
CA VAL A 23 4.87 2.69 -3.67
C VAL A 23 6.37 2.69 -3.88
N ASN A 24 7.13 3.05 -2.86
CA ASN A 24 8.59 2.90 -2.82
C ASN A 24 9.04 2.31 -1.46
N PRO A 25 8.52 1.14 -1.05
CA PRO A 25 8.83 0.58 0.25
C PRO A 25 10.27 0.07 0.31
N VAL A 26 10.88 0.07 1.51
CA VAL A 26 12.06 -0.79 1.77
C VAL A 26 11.69 -2.25 1.51
N GLY A 27 10.43 -2.59 1.79
CA GLY A 27 9.95 -3.94 1.73
C GLY A 27 9.61 -4.52 0.37
N ASP A 28 9.17 -5.78 0.42
CA ASP A 28 8.77 -6.52 -0.77
C ASP A 28 7.24 -6.45 -0.84
N VAL A 29 6.73 -6.06 -2.01
CA VAL A 29 5.29 -6.06 -2.30
C VAL A 29 4.86 -7.50 -2.57
N VAL A 30 3.84 -7.94 -1.86
CA VAL A 30 3.33 -9.31 -1.90
C VAL A 30 1.87 -9.36 -2.34
N ASP A 31 1.52 -10.44 -3.05
CA ASP A 31 0.13 -10.75 -3.40
C ASP A 31 -0.61 -11.36 -2.20
N ALA A 32 -1.93 -11.54 -2.33
CA ALA A 32 -2.79 -12.10 -1.29
C ALA A 32 -2.43 -13.54 -0.91
N ASP A 33 -1.86 -14.32 -1.83
CA ASP A 33 -1.36 -15.68 -1.58
C ASP A 33 0.06 -15.70 -0.97
N GLY A 34 0.66 -14.53 -0.76
CA GLY A 34 2.00 -14.34 -0.22
C GLY A 34 3.12 -14.36 -1.26
N ARG A 35 2.81 -14.53 -2.55
CA ARG A 35 3.81 -14.45 -3.62
C ARG A 35 4.43 -13.06 -3.71
N ILE A 36 5.74 -12.99 -3.88
CA ILE A 36 6.45 -11.71 -4.11
C ILE A 36 6.13 -11.19 -5.52
N LEU A 37 5.56 -9.98 -5.58
CA LEU A 37 5.28 -9.25 -6.81
C LEU A 37 6.44 -8.30 -7.17
N ALA A 38 6.98 -7.61 -6.16
CA ALA A 38 8.12 -6.72 -6.33
C ALA A 38 8.98 -6.69 -5.08
N GLY A 39 10.28 -6.44 -5.24
CA GLY A 39 11.22 -6.57 -4.15
C GLY A 39 12.67 -6.51 -4.59
N ALA A 40 13.58 -6.77 -3.65
CA ALA A 40 15.01 -6.86 -3.96
C ALA A 40 15.36 -8.22 -4.60
N ARG A 41 16.22 -8.19 -5.62
CA ARG A 41 16.67 -9.37 -6.36
C ARG A 41 18.17 -9.58 -6.22
N ALA A 42 18.58 -10.84 -6.18
CA ALA A 42 19.97 -11.26 -6.33
C ALA A 42 20.44 -11.03 -7.78
N PRO A 43 21.77 -11.04 -8.04
CA PRO A 43 22.31 -10.94 -9.40
C PRO A 43 21.81 -12.03 -10.36
N ASP A 44 21.42 -13.19 -9.83
CA ASP A 44 20.84 -14.30 -10.59
C ASP A 44 19.33 -14.16 -10.86
N GLY A 45 18.71 -13.07 -10.38
CA GLY A 45 17.30 -12.75 -10.60
C GLY A 45 16.33 -13.30 -9.55
N ARG A 46 16.78 -14.14 -8.61
CA ARG A 46 15.92 -14.65 -7.52
C ARG A 46 15.59 -13.56 -6.51
N TRP A 47 14.48 -13.72 -5.80
CA TRP A 47 14.10 -12.77 -4.75
C TRP A 47 14.97 -12.99 -3.52
N LEU A 48 15.59 -11.92 -3.00
CA LEU A 48 16.44 -12.05 -1.82
C LEU A 48 15.65 -12.51 -0.58
N ALA A 49 14.34 -12.25 -0.52
CA ALA A 49 13.49 -12.73 0.57
C ALA A 49 13.19 -14.24 0.53
N GLU A 50 13.41 -14.92 -0.61
CA GLU A 50 13.35 -16.38 -0.68
C GLU A 50 14.61 -17.01 -0.08
N GLU A 51 15.76 -16.33 -0.18
CA GLU A 51 17.04 -16.80 0.36
C GLU A 51 17.17 -16.52 1.86
N ASP A 52 16.83 -15.30 2.29
CA ASP A 52 16.79 -14.90 3.70
C ASP A 52 15.56 -13.99 3.94
N PRO A 53 14.44 -14.54 4.46
CA PRO A 53 13.24 -13.76 4.75
C PRO A 53 13.47 -12.70 5.84
N LEU A 54 14.56 -12.84 6.63
CA LEU A 54 14.96 -11.93 7.69
C LEU A 54 16.13 -11.01 7.29
N ARG A 55 16.53 -10.99 6.00
CA ARG A 55 17.67 -10.19 5.50
C ARG A 55 17.63 -8.72 5.90
N ARG A 56 16.44 -8.19 6.14
CA ARG A 56 16.19 -6.77 6.44
C ARG A 56 16.55 -6.36 7.85
N PHE A 57 16.80 -7.34 8.72
CA PHE A 57 17.36 -7.11 10.06
C PHE A 57 18.89 -7.02 10.04
N ARG A 58 19.55 -7.24 8.89
CA ARG A 58 21.02 -7.34 8.78
C ARG A 58 21.70 -6.14 8.14
N VAL A 59 21.04 -5.48 7.18
CA VAL A 59 21.58 -4.31 6.47
C VAL A 59 20.56 -3.17 6.54
N PRO A 60 20.85 -2.08 7.27
CA PRO A 60 19.94 -0.94 7.31
C PRO A 60 19.94 -0.23 5.93
N PRO A 61 18.77 0.00 5.32
CA PRO A 61 18.67 0.81 4.13
C PRO A 61 19.06 2.27 4.43
N LEU A 62 19.39 3.03 3.38
CA LEU A 62 19.69 4.45 3.53
C LEU A 62 18.43 5.19 4.06
N PRO A 63 18.53 5.93 5.18
CA PRO A 63 17.38 6.67 5.72
C PRO A 63 16.76 7.61 4.69
N GLY A 64 15.43 7.68 4.65
CA GLY A 64 14.70 8.66 3.81
C GLY A 64 14.71 8.37 2.31
N THR A 65 15.14 7.18 1.89
CA THR A 65 15.15 6.78 0.46
C THR A 65 13.92 5.97 0.05
N ASN A 66 13.06 5.63 1.00
CA ASN A 66 11.89 4.77 0.83
C ASN A 66 10.64 5.36 1.50
N THR A 67 9.49 5.26 0.85
CA THR A 67 8.21 5.85 1.31
C THR A 67 7.05 5.20 0.59
N THR A 68 6.00 4.82 1.31
CA THR A 68 4.68 4.54 0.72
C THR A 68 3.69 5.64 1.08
N LEU A 69 3.19 6.36 0.08
CA LEU A 69 2.18 7.40 0.26
C LEU A 69 0.84 6.91 -0.26
N VAL A 70 -0.21 6.99 0.55
CA VAL A 70 -1.56 6.56 0.20
C VAL A 70 -2.55 7.69 0.41
N VAL A 71 -3.44 7.86 -0.56
CA VAL A 71 -4.66 8.65 -0.40
C VAL A 71 -5.85 7.73 -0.61
N VAL A 72 -6.79 7.77 0.32
CA VAL A 72 -8.08 7.13 0.22
C VAL A 72 -9.13 8.21 0.03
N ALA A 73 -10.03 8.01 -0.93
CA ALA A 73 -11.15 8.90 -1.18
C ALA A 73 -12.47 8.11 -1.15
N THR A 74 -13.49 8.69 -0.53
CA THR A 74 -14.83 8.10 -0.50
C THR A 74 -15.90 9.20 -0.58
N ASN A 75 -17.07 8.87 -1.11
CA ASN A 75 -18.23 9.74 -1.04
C ASN A 75 -19.04 9.56 0.26
N ALA A 76 -18.60 8.70 1.20
CA ALA A 76 -19.25 8.56 2.49
C ALA A 76 -19.25 9.87 3.29
N ALA A 77 -20.30 10.08 4.08
CA ALA A 77 -20.43 11.20 5.00
C ALA A 77 -19.72 10.89 6.32
N LEU A 78 -18.49 11.42 6.45
CA LEU A 78 -17.61 11.18 7.58
C LEU A 78 -17.18 12.48 8.24
N ASP A 79 -17.03 12.45 9.57
CA ASP A 79 -16.38 13.53 10.30
C ASP A 79 -14.84 13.35 10.31
N LYS A 80 -14.14 14.38 10.79
CA LYS A 80 -12.66 14.40 10.84
C LYS A 80 -12.09 13.26 11.67
N LEU A 81 -12.75 12.90 12.77
CA LEU A 81 -12.30 11.82 13.65
C LEU A 81 -12.42 10.46 12.96
N THR A 82 -13.50 10.24 12.23
CA THR A 82 -13.72 9.02 11.47
C THR A 82 -12.74 8.91 10.31
N CYS A 83 -12.49 10.00 9.56
CA CYS A 83 -11.43 10.03 8.55
C CYS A 83 -10.06 9.69 9.13
N TYR A 84 -9.71 10.22 10.31
CA TYR A 84 -8.46 9.89 11.00
C TYR A 84 -8.37 8.40 11.35
N ARG A 85 -9.46 7.80 11.88
CA ARG A 85 -9.51 6.37 12.17
C ARG A 85 -9.36 5.52 10.90
N LEU A 86 -9.99 5.90 9.80
CA LEU A 86 -9.83 5.22 8.51
C LEU A 86 -8.41 5.37 7.97
N ALA A 87 -7.75 6.51 8.20
CA ALA A 87 -6.36 6.69 7.81
C ALA A 87 -5.45 5.72 8.57
N GLN A 88 -5.71 5.47 9.86
CA GLN A 88 -5.01 4.42 10.61
C GLN A 88 -5.27 3.03 9.99
N ARG A 89 -6.51 2.71 9.60
CA ARG A 89 -6.82 1.42 8.94
C ARG A 89 -6.16 1.27 7.57
N ALA A 90 -5.90 2.35 6.85
CA ALA A 90 -5.17 2.28 5.59
C ALA A 90 -3.75 1.70 5.77
N HIS A 91 -3.12 1.91 6.93
CA HIS A 91 -1.83 1.29 7.24
C HIS A 91 -1.93 -0.24 7.36
N ASP A 92 -3.05 -0.79 7.82
CA ASP A 92 -3.26 -2.25 7.81
C ASP A 92 -3.26 -2.79 6.37
N GLY A 93 -3.86 -2.04 5.43
CA GLY A 93 -3.80 -2.36 4.00
C GLY A 93 -2.38 -2.32 3.43
N MET A 94 -1.56 -1.35 3.88
CA MET A 94 -0.13 -1.32 3.55
C MET A 94 0.57 -2.58 4.04
N ALA A 95 0.34 -2.99 5.29
CA ALA A 95 0.96 -4.17 5.88
C ALA A 95 0.53 -5.50 5.21
N LEU A 96 -0.68 -5.56 4.63
CA LEU A 96 -1.13 -6.72 3.84
C LEU A 96 -0.48 -6.82 2.46
N ALA A 97 -0.07 -5.69 1.87
CA ALA A 97 0.54 -5.66 0.55
C ALA A 97 2.07 -5.51 0.60
N VAL A 98 2.65 -5.06 1.70
CA VAL A 98 4.09 -4.84 1.87
C VAL A 98 4.57 -5.61 3.09
N ARG A 99 5.40 -6.62 2.84
CA ARG A 99 6.07 -7.36 3.92
C ARG A 99 7.51 -6.95 3.95
N TYR A 100 8.09 -6.50 5.06
CA TYR A 100 7.52 -5.72 6.16
C TYR A 100 7.38 -4.24 5.76
N ALA A 101 6.25 -3.62 6.13
CA ALA A 101 5.99 -2.18 6.05
C ALA A 101 6.43 -1.46 7.34
N HIS A 102 6.38 -0.13 7.36
CA HIS A 102 6.58 0.71 8.55
C HIS A 102 7.94 0.53 9.23
N GLY A 103 8.97 0.20 8.44
CA GLY A 103 10.33 0.19 8.95
C GLY A 103 10.76 1.60 9.36
N PRO A 104 11.78 1.74 10.22
CA PRO A 104 12.28 3.06 10.66
C PRO A 104 12.83 3.93 9.51
N HIS A 105 12.97 3.37 8.31
CA HIS A 105 13.44 4.06 7.11
C HIS A 105 12.32 4.32 6.09
N ASP A 106 11.08 3.92 6.40
CA ASP A 106 9.91 4.16 5.55
C ASP A 106 9.14 5.40 6.05
N GLY A 107 8.89 6.35 5.15
CA GLY A 107 8.05 7.53 5.40
C GLY A 107 6.54 7.28 5.29
N ASP A 108 6.05 6.09 5.64
CA ASP A 108 4.70 5.64 5.30
C ASP A 108 3.62 6.60 5.83
N THR A 109 2.75 7.07 4.94
CA THR A 109 1.73 8.08 5.27
C THR A 109 0.43 7.81 4.51
N ALA A 110 -0.69 7.85 5.23
CA ALA A 110 -2.03 7.73 4.65
C ALA A 110 -2.90 8.97 4.92
N PHE A 111 -3.64 9.42 3.89
CA PHE A 111 -4.65 10.46 3.99
C PHE A 111 -6.03 9.91 3.60
N VAL A 112 -7.09 10.40 4.24
CA VAL A 112 -8.49 10.05 3.91
C VAL A 112 -9.28 11.32 3.58
N LEU A 113 -9.98 11.27 2.45
CA LEU A 113 -10.87 12.31 1.95
C LEU A 113 -12.31 11.77 1.88
N ALA A 114 -13.28 12.58 2.31
CA ALA A 114 -14.69 12.21 2.35
C ALA A 114 -15.54 13.32 1.72
N ALA A 115 -16.41 12.98 0.77
CA ALA A 115 -17.21 13.98 0.03
C ALA A 115 -18.56 14.32 0.69
N GLY A 116 -19.09 13.48 1.59
CA GLY A 116 -20.31 13.84 2.33
C GLY A 116 -21.64 13.44 1.70
N GLU A 117 -21.68 12.49 0.77
CA GLU A 117 -22.84 12.23 -0.10
C GLU A 117 -23.71 11.05 0.35
N ALA A 118 -23.14 10.03 1.01
CA ALA A 118 -23.84 8.81 1.37
C ALA A 118 -23.49 8.29 2.78
N VAL A 119 -24.41 7.59 3.45
CA VAL A 119 -24.20 7.05 4.80
C VAL A 119 -23.80 5.58 4.72
N MET A 120 -22.78 5.17 5.48
CA MET A 120 -22.38 3.77 5.61
C MET A 120 -21.82 3.49 7.00
N ASP A 121 -21.99 2.24 7.45
CA ASP A 121 -21.32 1.75 8.65
C ASP A 121 -19.79 1.87 8.52
N VAL A 122 -19.18 2.50 9.52
CA VAL A 122 -17.75 2.83 9.52
C VAL A 122 -16.87 1.59 9.56
N ASN A 123 -17.30 0.50 10.19
CA ASN A 123 -16.51 -0.72 10.24
C ASN A 123 -16.45 -1.41 8.88
N THR A 124 -17.59 -1.45 8.19
CA THR A 124 -17.71 -1.95 6.81
C THR A 124 -16.85 -1.12 5.87
N LEU A 125 -16.94 0.20 5.94
CA LEU A 125 -16.09 1.10 5.16
C LEU A 125 -14.61 0.89 5.48
N GLY A 126 -14.25 0.76 6.75
CA GLY A 126 -12.86 0.53 7.13
C GLY A 126 -12.30 -0.80 6.64
N ASN A 127 -13.11 -1.87 6.55
CA ASN A 127 -12.67 -3.13 5.93
C ASN A 127 -12.37 -2.91 4.44
N ALA A 128 -13.25 -2.18 3.75
CA ALA A 128 -13.05 -1.85 2.35
C ALA A 128 -11.82 -0.98 2.12
N VAL A 129 -11.52 -0.02 3.01
CA VAL A 129 -10.29 0.79 3.00
C VAL A 129 -9.05 -0.10 3.03
N VAL A 130 -9.00 -1.10 3.91
CA VAL A 130 -7.87 -2.05 4.00
C VAL A 130 -7.66 -2.75 2.65
N GLU A 131 -8.73 -3.29 2.07
CA GLU A 131 -8.68 -4.01 0.80
C GLU A 131 -8.26 -3.12 -0.38
N VAL A 132 -8.86 -1.93 -0.54
CA VAL A 132 -8.52 -1.05 -1.67
C VAL A 132 -7.10 -0.51 -1.57
N VAL A 133 -6.58 -0.28 -0.36
CA VAL A 133 -5.20 0.17 -0.18
C VAL A 133 -4.23 -0.94 -0.55
N ALA A 134 -4.47 -2.17 -0.08
CA ALA A 134 -3.64 -3.32 -0.43
C ALA A 134 -3.62 -3.54 -1.95
N GLU A 135 -4.78 -3.48 -2.60
CA GLU A 135 -4.87 -3.67 -4.05
C GLU A 135 -4.26 -2.50 -4.83
N ALA A 136 -4.42 -1.25 -4.39
CA ALA A 136 -3.77 -0.11 -5.03
C ALA A 136 -2.24 -0.26 -5.01
N ILE A 137 -1.67 -0.75 -3.90
CA ILE A 137 -0.23 -1.02 -3.80
C ILE A 137 0.21 -2.14 -4.74
N ARG A 138 -0.53 -3.25 -4.79
CA ARG A 138 -0.23 -4.37 -5.72
C ARG A 138 -0.34 -3.92 -7.17
N ALA A 139 -1.36 -3.13 -7.51
CA ALA A 139 -1.55 -2.57 -8.85
C ALA A 139 -0.37 -1.67 -9.28
N ALA A 140 0.27 -0.98 -8.33
CA ALA A 140 1.41 -0.09 -8.61
C ALA A 140 2.61 -0.83 -9.20
N VAL A 141 2.82 -2.09 -8.79
CA VAL A 141 3.96 -2.90 -9.24
C VAL A 141 3.59 -3.88 -10.35
N ARG A 142 2.33 -4.33 -10.43
CA ARG A 142 1.83 -5.17 -11.54
C ARG A 142 1.86 -4.45 -12.88
N LYS A 143 1.70 -3.12 -12.89
CA LYS A 143 1.66 -2.29 -14.12
C LYS A 143 3.04 -1.84 -14.63
N GLN A 144 4.13 -2.21 -13.97
CA GLN A 144 5.47 -1.81 -14.42
C GLN A 144 5.92 -2.59 -15.66
N THR A 145 5.98 -1.92 -16.81
CA THR A 145 6.84 -2.34 -17.92
C THR A 145 8.32 -2.25 -17.49
N PRO A 146 9.19 -3.20 -17.87
CA PRO A 146 10.61 -3.15 -17.53
C PRO A 146 11.21 -1.82 -17.97
N HIS A 147 11.77 -1.05 -17.04
CA HIS A 147 12.54 0.14 -17.38
C HIS A 147 13.93 -0.31 -17.80
N THR A 148 14.18 -0.36 -19.12
CA THR A 148 15.54 -0.51 -19.65
C THR A 148 16.21 0.85 -19.50
N SER A 149 17.10 1.00 -18.52
CA SER A 149 17.99 2.16 -18.47
C SER A 149 19.03 1.99 -19.57
N THR A 150 19.00 2.85 -20.58
CA THR A 150 20.10 3.08 -21.53
C THR A 150 21.23 3.85 -20.87
#